data_AF-A0A7R9TG49-F1
#
_entry.id   AF-A0A7R9TG49-F1
#
_cell.length_a   1.000
_cell.length_b   1.000
_cell.length_c   1.000
_cell.angle_alpha   90.00
_cell.angle_beta   90.00
_cell.angle_gamma   90.00
#
_symmetry.space_group_name_H-M   'P 1'
#
loop_
_entity.id
_entity.type
_entity.pdbx_description
1 polymer ?
#
loop_
_entity_poly.entity_id
_entity_poly.type
_entity_poly.pdbx_seq_one_letter_code
_entity_poly.pdbx_strand_id
1 'polypeptide(L)'
;ERVRGTPLPLVYVAHLRVFLLVGLLSLPLLFYDEWGYGTVPAVALIAAGLLGIDAAASECESPFDRRPNHLQQESFVAAALDNILQLVSQTEEIKAAGGCVALEEPR
;
A
#
# COMPACT_ATOMS: atom_id res chain seq x y z
N GLU A 1 -1.46 -1.53 13.84
CA GLU A 1 -2.84 -1.33 14.33
C GLU A 1 -3.47 0.00 13.89
N ARG A 2 -2.88 1.17 14.19
CA ARG A 2 -3.42 2.49 13.76
C ARG A 2 -3.72 2.63 12.26
N VAL A 3 -2.79 2.19 11.39
CA VAL A 3 -2.95 2.21 9.93
C VAL A 3 -4.07 1.28 9.44
N ARG A 4 -4.31 0.17 10.16
CA ARG A 4 -5.33 -0.81 9.80
C ARG A 4 -6.69 -0.51 10.46
N GLY A 5 -6.70 0.23 11.57
CA GLY A 5 -7.89 0.59 12.34
C GLY A 5 -8.57 1.89 11.88
N THR A 6 -8.06 2.55 10.85
CA THR A 6 -8.66 3.76 10.26
C THR A 6 -8.98 3.55 8.78
N PRO A 7 -9.87 2.58 8.44
CA PRO A 7 -10.30 2.41 7.05
C PRO A 7 -10.98 3.69 6.56
N LEU A 8 -10.74 4.07 5.31
CA LEU A 8 -11.47 5.20 4.73
C LEU A 8 -12.96 4.85 4.65
N PRO A 9 -13.85 5.83 4.91
CA PRO A 9 -15.28 5.60 4.72
C PRO A 9 -15.59 5.27 3.26
N LEU A 10 -16.35 4.18 3.03
CA LEU A 10 -16.74 3.75 1.67
C LEU A 10 -17.45 4.86 0.87
N VAL A 11 -18.20 5.72 1.56
CA VAL A 11 -18.90 6.86 0.95
C VAL A 11 -17.91 7.84 0.30
N TYR A 12 -16.74 8.06 0.90
CA TYR A 12 -15.71 8.94 0.35
C TYR A 12 -15.14 8.38 -0.97
N VAL A 13 -14.73 7.11 -0.96
CA VAL A 13 -14.19 6.43 -2.16
C VAL A 13 -15.24 6.36 -3.27
N ALA A 14 -16.49 6.07 -2.93
CA ALA A 14 -17.59 6.06 -3.89
C ALA A 14 -17.83 7.44 -4.51
N HIS A 15 -17.88 8.51 -3.70
CA HIS A 15 -18.03 9.87 -4.22
C HIS A 15 -16.87 10.30 -5.10
N LEU A 16 -15.64 9.96 -4.73
CA LEU A 16 -14.45 10.26 -5.54
C LEU A 16 -14.56 9.60 -6.92
N ARG A 17 -14.90 8.31 -6.97
CA ARG A 17 -15.06 7.58 -8.24
C ARG A 17 -16.19 8.14 -9.10
N VAL A 18 -17.33 8.49 -8.49
CA VAL A 18 -18.46 9.12 -9.21
C VAL A 18 -18.03 10.47 -9.78
N PHE A 19 -17.35 11.31 -9.00
CA PHE A 19 -16.86 12.61 -9.45
C PHE A 19 -15.86 12.47 -10.60
N LEU A 20 -14.92 11.52 -10.50
CA LEU A 20 -13.96 11.22 -11.56
C LEU A 20 -14.67 10.80 -12.85
N LEU A 21 -15.65 9.90 -12.78
CA LEU A 21 -16.42 9.46 -13.95
C LEU A 21 -17.23 10.61 -14.58
N VAL A 22 -17.88 11.45 -13.77
CA VAL A 22 -18.59 12.63 -14.26
C VAL A 22 -17.64 13.60 -14.95
N GLY A 23 -16.46 13.83 -14.38
CA GLY A 23 -15.41 14.65 -14.99
C GLY A 23 -14.97 14.11 -16.35
N LEU A 24 -14.66 12.82 -16.45
CA LEU A 24 -14.33 12.16 -17.72
C LEU A 24 -15.46 12.26 -18.75
N LEU A 25 -16.72 12.14 -18.33
CA LEU A 25 -17.88 12.20 -19.23
C LEU A 25 -18.17 13.63 -19.71
N SER A 26 -17.84 14.64 -18.90
CA SER A 26 -17.95 16.05 -19.28
C SER A 26 -16.84 16.51 -20.22
N LEU A 27 -15.63 15.94 -20.11
CA LEU A 27 -14.47 16.31 -20.93
C LEU A 27 -14.73 16.34 -22.45
N PRO A 28 -15.34 15.32 -23.08
CA PRO A 28 -15.60 15.36 -24.52
C PRO A 28 -16.59 16.46 -24.90
N LEU A 29 -17.56 16.78 -24.03
CA LEU A 29 -18.52 17.86 -24.29
C LEU A 29 -17.85 19.24 -24.25
N LEU A 30 -16.83 19.42 -23.41
CA LEU A 30 -16.09 20.68 -23.30
C LEU A 30 -15.16 20.92 -24.50
N PHE A 31 -14.47 19.88 -24.97
CA PHE A 31 -13.42 20.03 -25.99
C PHE A 31 -13.86 19.70 -27.42
N TYR A 32 -15.09 19.22 -27.61
CA TYR A 32 -15.61 18.84 -28.93
C TYR A 32 -15.55 19.99 -29.95
N ASP A 33 -15.94 21.21 -29.54
CA ASP A 33 -16.03 22.35 -30.46
C ASP A 33 -14.65 22.81 -30.98
N GLU A 34 -13.58 22.60 -30.21
CA GLU A 34 -12.24 23.01 -30.62
C GLU A 34 -11.51 21.93 -31.44
N TRP A 35 -11.60 20.66 -31.02
CA TRP A 35 -10.76 19.56 -31.55
C TRP A 35 -11.55 18.54 -32.39
N GLY A 36 -12.88 18.64 -32.42
CA GLY A 36 -13.75 17.74 -33.17
C GLY A 36 -13.50 16.27 -32.82
N TYR A 37 -13.24 15.44 -33.84
CA TYR A 37 -12.93 14.02 -33.67
C TYR A 37 -11.59 13.74 -32.97
N GLY A 38 -10.67 14.72 -32.92
CA GLY A 38 -9.41 14.61 -32.18
C GLY A 38 -9.61 14.56 -30.65
N THR A 39 -10.78 14.98 -30.18
CA THR A 39 -11.19 14.89 -28.77
C THR A 39 -11.26 13.45 -28.28
N VAL A 40 -11.68 12.51 -29.12
CA VAL A 40 -11.86 11.10 -28.73
C VAL A 40 -10.56 10.43 -28.26
N PRO A 41 -9.45 10.42 -29.04
CA PRO A 41 -8.19 9.85 -28.58
C PRO A 41 -7.56 10.63 -27.41
N ALA A 42 -7.74 11.96 -27.37
CA ALA A 42 -7.24 12.78 -26.27
C ALA A 42 -7.93 12.44 -24.93
N VAL A 43 -9.26 12.39 -24.92
CA VAL A 43 -10.05 11.99 -23.74
C VAL A 43 -9.77 10.55 -23.36
N ALA A 44 -9.60 9.64 -24.32
CA ALA A 44 -9.25 8.25 -24.03
C ALA A 44 -7.89 8.12 -23.30
N LEU A 45 -6.88 8.92 -23.71
CA LEU A 45 -5.57 8.94 -23.07
C LEU A 45 -5.64 9.50 -21.64
N ILE A 46 -6.38 10.60 -21.45
CA ILE A 46 -6.61 11.18 -20.11
C ILE A 46 -7.37 10.18 -19.23
N ALA A 47 -8.39 9.53 -19.76
CA ALA A 47 -9.17 8.53 -19.05
C ALA A 47 -8.32 7.33 -18.63
N ALA A 48 -7.46 6.83 -19.51
CA ALA A 48 -6.53 5.75 -19.18
C ALA A 48 -5.59 6.15 -18.03
N GLY A 49 -5.08 7.39 -18.01
CA GLY A 49 -4.26 7.90 -16.92
C GLY A 49 -5.03 8.02 -15.60
N LEU A 50 -6.17 8.70 -15.61
CA LEU A 50 -6.96 8.96 -14.40
C LEU A 50 -7.55 7.67 -13.78
N LEU A 51 -8.08 6.77 -14.61
CA LEU A 51 -8.58 5.47 -14.15
C LEU A 51 -7.44 4.56 -13.69
N GLY A 52 -6.26 4.63 -14.33
CA GLY A 52 -5.07 3.92 -13.88
C GLY A 52 -4.62 4.38 -12.48
N ILE A 53 -4.66 5.70 -12.22
CA ILE A 53 -4.36 6.25 -10.90
C ILE A 53 -5.41 5.83 -9.87
N ASP A 54 -6.71 5.85 -10.19
CA ASP A 54 -7.78 5.38 -9.29
C ASP A 54 -7.58 3.90 -8.91
N ALA A 55 -7.24 3.06 -9.89
CA ALA A 55 -6.95 1.64 -9.66
C ALA A 55 -5.71 1.45 -8.75
N ALA A 56 -4.63 2.18 -9.00
CA ALA A 56 -3.44 2.13 -8.15
C ALA A 56 -3.72 2.63 -6.72
N ALA A 57 -4.51 3.71 -6.58
CA ALA A 57 -4.91 4.24 -5.28
C ALA A 57 -5.72 3.22 -4.47
N SER A 58 -6.59 2.44 -5.13
CA SER A 58 -7.39 1.40 -4.48
C SER A 58 -6.54 0.25 -3.91
N GLU A 59 -5.44 -0.12 -4.58
CA GLU A 59 -4.49 -1.10 -4.03
C GLU A 59 -3.68 -0.50 -2.87
N CYS A 60 -3.30 0.77 -2.98
CA CYS A 60 -2.58 1.49 -1.92
C CYS A 60 -3.41 1.71 -0.63
N GLU A 61 -4.75 1.68 -0.71
CA GLU A 61 -5.63 1.82 0.45
C GLU A 61 -5.51 0.63 1.42
N SER A 62 -5.23 -0.57 0.91
CA SER A 62 -5.17 -1.81 1.68
C SER A 62 -3.82 -2.52 1.55
N PRO A 63 -2.70 -1.91 2.02
CA PRO A 63 -1.33 -2.40 1.77
C PRO A 63 -1.01 -3.75 2.44
N PHE A 64 -1.90 -4.21 3.32
CA PHE A 64 -1.74 -5.40 4.15
C PHE A 64 -2.57 -6.60 3.68
N ASP A 65 -3.36 -6.45 2.61
CA ASP A 65 -4.15 -7.53 2.06
C ASP A 65 -3.29 -8.55 1.30
N ARG A 66 -3.84 -9.71 0.94
CA ARG A 66 -3.12 -10.74 0.17
C ARG A 66 -3.26 -10.52 -1.34
N ARG A 67 -2.50 -9.58 -1.89
CA ARG A 67 -2.36 -9.34 -3.34
C ARG A 67 -0.88 -9.30 -3.76
N PRO A 68 -0.55 -9.49 -5.05
CA PRO A 68 0.84 -9.58 -5.50
C PRO A 68 1.69 -8.33 -5.18
N ASN A 69 1.07 -7.16 -5.17
CA ASN A 69 1.74 -5.87 -4.94
C ASN A 69 1.64 -5.38 -3.48
N HIS A 70 1.21 -6.24 -2.56
CA HIS A 70 1.07 -5.89 -1.15
C HIS A 70 2.27 -6.29 -0.32
N LEU A 71 2.35 -5.78 0.91
CA LEU A 71 3.44 -6.04 1.83
C LEU A 71 3.48 -7.52 2.25
N GLN A 72 4.64 -8.14 2.12
CA GLN A 72 4.88 -9.54 2.50
C GLN A 72 5.06 -9.68 4.02
N GLN A 73 3.98 -9.66 4.77
CA GLN A 73 4.04 -9.75 6.25
C GLN A 73 4.72 -11.04 6.74
N GLU A 74 4.49 -12.15 6.04
CA GLU A 74 5.05 -13.46 6.41
C GLU A 74 6.58 -13.46 6.36
N SER A 75 7.18 -12.77 5.37
CA SER A 75 8.64 -12.71 5.26
C SER A 75 9.25 -11.81 6.34
N PHE A 76 8.58 -10.73 6.73
CA PHE A 76 9.01 -9.91 7.88
C PHE A 76 8.98 -10.71 9.19
N VAL A 77 7.93 -11.51 9.42
CA VAL A 77 7.83 -12.35 10.62
C VAL A 77 8.90 -13.44 10.62
N ALA A 78 9.12 -14.10 9.49
CA ALA A 78 10.16 -15.11 9.35
C ALA A 78 11.57 -14.53 9.59
N ALA A 79 11.87 -13.37 9.03
CA ALA A 79 13.16 -12.70 9.25
C ALA A 79 13.35 -12.26 10.71
N ALA A 80 12.30 -11.76 11.36
CA ALA A 80 12.37 -11.40 12.79
C ALA A 80 12.63 -12.63 13.67
N LEU A 81 12.01 -13.77 13.36
CA LEU A 81 12.23 -15.02 14.07
C LEU A 81 13.68 -15.50 13.91
N ASP A 82 14.22 -15.46 12.69
CA ASP A 82 15.60 -15.89 12.41
C ASP A 82 16.61 -15.04 13.20
N ASN A 83 16.41 -13.72 13.24
CA ASN A 83 17.23 -12.81 14.03
C ASN A 83 17.19 -13.15 15.54
N ILE A 84 16.01 -13.48 16.09
CA ILE A 84 15.89 -13.86 17.51
C ILE A 84 16.61 -15.19 17.77
N LEU A 85 16.45 -16.18 16.90
CA LEU A 85 17.13 -17.46 17.02
C LEU A 85 18.65 -17.30 16.98
N GLN A 86 19.15 -16.41 16.12
CA GLN A 86 20.56 -16.08 16.05
C GLN A 86 21.09 -15.40 17.32
N LEU A 87 20.32 -14.48 17.92
CA LEU A 87 20.70 -13.85 19.18
C LEU A 87 20.73 -14.85 20.34
N VAL A 88 19.78 -15.78 20.36
CA VAL A 88 19.72 -16.85 21.37
C VAL A 88 20.94 -17.77 21.23
N SER A 89 21.28 -18.19 20.02
CA SER A 89 22.47 -19.05 19.81
C SER A 89 23.77 -18.36 20.21
N GLN A 90 23.93 -17.07 19.88
CA GLN A 90 25.09 -16.28 20.30
C GLN A 90 25.19 -16.15 21.83
N THR A 91 24.06 -16.01 22.51
CA THR A 91 24.05 -15.92 23.99
C THR A 91 24.48 -17.23 24.64
N GLU A 92 24.05 -18.38 24.09
CA GLU A 92 24.49 -19.70 24.55
C GLU A 92 26.01 -19.90 24.37
N GLU A 93 26.58 -19.44 23.25
CA GLU A 93 28.03 -19.49 23.01
C GLU A 93 28.80 -18.61 23.99
N ILE A 94 28.32 -17.39 24.28
CA ILE A 94 28.94 -16.48 25.25
C ILE A 94 28.92 -17.09 26.66
N LYS A 95 27.80 -17.73 27.02
CA LYS A 95 27.65 -18.44 28.30
C LYS A 95 28.58 -19.65 28.38
N ALA A 96 28.73 -20.40 27.30
CA ALA A 96 29.66 -21.53 27.21
C ALA A 96 31.14 -21.11 27.25
N ALA A 97 31.46 -19.92 26.72
CA ALA A 97 32.80 -19.33 26.76
C ALA A 97 33.17 -18.70 28.12
N GLY A 98 32.33 -18.85 29.15
CA GLY A 98 32.59 -18.34 30.50
C GLY A 98 32.30 -16.84 30.68
N GLY A 99 31.63 -16.20 29.72
CA GLY A 99 31.20 -14.81 29.81
C GLY A 99 30.09 -14.64 30.85
N CYS A 100 30.36 -13.92 31.93
CA CYS A 100 29.37 -13.55 32.93
C CYS A 100 28.40 -12.52 32.34
N VAL A 101 27.29 -12.98 31.76
CA VAL A 101 26.16 -12.12 31.38
C VAL A 101 25.35 -11.87 32.64
N ALA A 102 25.66 -10.78 33.35
CA ALA A 102 24.82 -10.28 34.43
C ALA A 102 23.49 -9.81 33.83
N LEU A 103 22.47 -10.67 33.86
CA LEU A 103 21.10 -10.25 33.61
C LEU A 103 20.68 -9.37 34.79
N GLU A 104 20.79 -8.06 34.62
CA GLU A 104 20.23 -7.10 35.57
C GLU A 104 18.70 -7.23 35.48
N GLU A 105 18.08 -7.85 36.49
CA GLU A 105 16.61 -7.98 36.55
C GLU A 105 15.97 -6.59 36.56
N PRO A 106 14.96 -6.34 35.69
CA PRO A 106 14.21 -5.10 35.76
C PRO A 106 13.30 -5.15 37.00
N ARG A 107 13.52 -4.23 37.95
CA ARG A 107 12.67 -4.03 39.14
C ARG A 107 11.25 -3.60 38.80
#